data_AF-A0A7G9WK18-F1
#
_entry.id   AF-A0A7G9WK18-F1
#
_cell.length_a   1.000
_cell.length_b   1.000
_cell.length_c   1.000
_cell.angle_alpha   90.00
_cell.angle_beta   90.00
_cell.angle_gamma   90.00
#
_symmetry.space_group_name_H-M   'P 1'
#
loop_
_entity.id
_entity.type
_entity.pdbx_description
1 polymer ?
#
loop_
_entity_poly.entity_id
_entity_poly.type
_entity_poly.pdbx_seq_one_letter_code
_entity_poly.pdbx_strand_id
1 'polypeptide(L)'
;MKKVKKFITHNLLVFVLCGAVLIVFNLILFALWGAGISKDNSVQNTPWMLADATSAALQKQSGRFVLNTSQETDLRKKHVWAMLIDNTGKVVWSTNLPGEIPKNYTISDIAELSRTYLNGYPTFTSPHKEGLVVLGYQKNSYLKVPRNNLNNTFLANMPAFLLIIFLCDAFLFFLIYIVVKKRLLFTTEPLIKGLEAVQRGEPVHLEEKGPLSQVAASINQIAKAAQEQPKKHTQQKGKP
;
A
#
# COMPACT_ATOMS: atom_id res chain seq x y z
N MET A 1 -10.98 26.00 34.51
CA MET A 1 -9.87 25.22 33.89
C MET A 1 -10.15 23.72 33.68
N LYS A 2 -10.71 22.96 34.65
CA LYS A 2 -11.02 21.51 34.49
C LYS A 2 -11.86 21.16 33.25
N LYS A 3 -12.88 21.97 32.91
CA LYS A 3 -13.75 21.74 31.74
C LYS A 3 -13.03 21.99 30.40
N VAL A 4 -12.13 22.97 30.32
CA VAL A 4 -11.30 23.25 29.13
C VAL A 4 -10.29 22.14 28.90
N LYS A 5 -9.64 21.64 29.96
CA LYS A 5 -8.75 20.47 29.88
C LYS A 5 -9.51 19.23 29.36
N LYS A 6 -10.72 18.97 29.87
CA LYS A 6 -11.59 17.86 29.43
C LYS A 6 -12.01 17.97 27.96
N PHE A 7 -12.24 19.19 27.47
CA PHE A 7 -12.53 19.43 26.06
C PHE A 7 -11.31 19.16 25.17
N ILE A 8 -10.13 19.67 25.54
CA ILE A 8 -8.89 19.46 24.78
C ILE A 8 -8.52 17.97 24.74
N THR A 9 -8.57 17.26 25.87
CA THR A 9 -8.25 15.82 25.91
C THR A 9 -9.25 14.98 25.13
N HIS A 10 -10.54 15.34 25.13
CA HIS A 10 -11.54 14.65 24.31
C HIS A 10 -11.27 14.82 22.80
N ASN A 11 -10.98 16.04 22.35
CA ASN A 11 -10.67 16.29 20.94
C ASN A 11 -9.35 15.63 20.52
N LEU A 12 -8.34 15.62 21.39
CA LEU A 12 -7.09 14.91 21.16
C LEU A 12 -7.31 13.40 21.03
N LEU A 13 -8.16 12.82 21.90
CA LEU A 13 -8.52 11.41 21.83
C LEU A 13 -9.21 11.08 20.49
N VAL A 14 -10.16 11.91 20.05
CA VAL A 14 -10.84 11.74 18.76
C VAL A 14 -9.84 11.81 17.61
N PHE A 15 -8.89 12.75 17.64
CA PHE A 15 -7.83 12.86 16.64
C PHE A 15 -6.94 11.60 16.58
N VAL A 16 -6.49 11.10 17.73
CA VAL A 16 -5.71 9.86 17.81
C VAL A 16 -6.51 8.67 17.28
N LEU A 17 -7.81 8.60 17.59
CA LEU A 17 -8.69 7.52 17.15
C LEU A 17 -8.91 7.56 15.63
N CYS A 18 -9.04 8.74 15.03
CA CYS A 18 -9.04 8.91 13.57
C CYS A 18 -7.72 8.43 12.94
N GLY A 19 -6.57 8.76 13.55
CA GLY A 19 -5.26 8.29 13.09
C GLY A 19 -5.14 6.76 13.15
N ALA A 20 -5.62 6.14 14.23
CA ALA A 20 -5.63 4.69 14.35
C ALA A 20 -6.49 4.00 13.28
N VAL A 21 -7.67 4.56 12.98
CA VAL A 21 -8.54 4.05 11.90
C VAL A 21 -7.84 4.14 10.54
N LEU A 22 -7.13 5.23 10.27
CA LEU A 22 -6.32 5.39 9.05
C LEU A 22 -5.22 4.34 8.93
N ILE A 23 -4.52 4.03 10.02
CA ILE A 23 -3.48 3.00 10.03
C ILE A 23 -4.09 1.63 9.74
N VAL A 24 -5.20 1.28 10.41
CA VAL A 24 -5.89 0.00 10.18
C VAL A 24 -6.38 -0.11 8.73
N PHE A 25 -6.94 0.97 8.18
CA PHE A 25 -7.38 1.03 6.79
C PHE A 25 -6.22 0.78 5.81
N ASN A 26 -5.08 1.44 6.03
CA ASN A 26 -3.86 1.24 5.24
C ASN A 26 -3.32 -0.20 5.34
N LEU A 27 -3.33 -0.79 6.54
CA LEU A 27 -2.94 -2.19 6.75
C LEU A 27 -3.86 -3.16 6.00
N ILE A 28 -5.17 -2.91 5.98
CA ILE A 28 -6.13 -3.70 5.22
C ILE A 28 -5.86 -3.58 3.72
N LEU A 29 -5.66 -2.38 3.20
CA LEU A 29 -5.32 -2.18 1.79
C LEU A 29 -4.04 -2.91 1.39
N PHE A 30 -3.01 -2.86 2.25
CA PHE A 30 -1.76 -3.59 2.04
C PHE A 30 -1.97 -5.10 2.03
N ALA A 31 -2.74 -5.64 2.98
CA ALA A 31 -3.06 -7.06 3.03
C ALA A 31 -3.86 -7.54 1.82
N LEU A 32 -4.86 -6.75 1.38
CA LEU A 32 -5.65 -7.05 0.18
C LEU A 32 -4.81 -7.04 -1.09
N TRP A 33 -3.89 -6.08 -1.22
CA TRP A 33 -2.97 -6.01 -2.35
C TRP A 33 -1.99 -7.21 -2.37
N GLY A 34 -1.41 -7.57 -1.23
CA GLY A 34 -0.55 -8.75 -1.10
C GLY A 34 -1.27 -10.07 -1.39
N ALA A 35 -2.54 -10.19 -1.00
CA ALA A 35 -3.39 -11.34 -1.33
C ALA A 35 -3.75 -11.40 -2.82
N GLY A 36 -3.94 -10.25 -3.48
CA GLY A 36 -4.18 -10.15 -4.92
C GLY A 36 -2.97 -10.59 -5.76
N ILE A 37 -1.75 -10.20 -5.37
CA ILE A 37 -0.50 -10.63 -6.03
C ILE A 37 -0.30 -12.14 -5.93
N SER A 38 -0.70 -12.75 -4.81
CA SER A 38 -0.57 -14.20 -4.59
C SER A 38 -1.52 -15.05 -5.44
N LYS A 39 -2.60 -14.45 -5.99
CA LYS A 39 -3.62 -15.14 -6.80
C LYS A 39 -3.38 -15.07 -8.30
N ASP A 40 -2.33 -14.40 -8.74
CA ASP A 40 -2.03 -14.34 -10.17
C ASP A 40 -1.48 -15.71 -10.63
N ASN A 41 -2.32 -16.48 -11.33
CA ASN A 41 -2.03 -17.79 -11.91
C ASN A 41 -1.02 -17.75 -13.07
N SER A 42 -0.20 -16.70 -13.16
CA SER A 42 0.92 -16.56 -14.10
C SER A 42 2.13 -17.45 -13.73
N VAL A 43 1.99 -18.28 -12.69
CA VAL A 43 3.00 -19.22 -12.19
C VAL A 43 3.61 -20.08 -13.30
N GLN A 44 2.85 -20.47 -14.34
CA GLN A 44 3.35 -21.31 -15.45
C GLN A 44 4.46 -20.69 -16.32
N ASN A 45 4.83 -19.40 -16.16
CA ASN A 45 5.85 -18.74 -16.99
C ASN A 45 7.06 -18.20 -16.21
N THR A 46 7.26 -18.66 -14.96
CA THR A 46 8.41 -18.20 -14.16
C THR A 46 9.73 -18.81 -14.68
N PRO A 47 10.84 -18.04 -14.67
CA PRO A 47 12.15 -18.53 -15.15
C PRO A 47 12.65 -19.82 -14.50
N TRP A 48 12.32 -20.05 -13.23
CA TRP A 48 12.67 -21.28 -12.50
C TRP A 48 11.94 -22.51 -13.06
N MET A 49 10.65 -22.36 -13.39
CA MET A 49 9.88 -23.44 -14.02
C MET A 49 10.39 -23.77 -15.42
N LEU A 50 10.88 -22.78 -16.16
CA LEU A 50 11.53 -23.05 -17.45
C LEU A 50 12.84 -23.82 -17.25
N ALA A 51 13.60 -23.52 -16.20
CA ALA A 51 14.80 -24.28 -15.86
C ALA A 51 14.46 -25.73 -15.47
N ASP A 52 13.41 -25.94 -14.67
CA ASP A 52 12.93 -27.27 -14.28
C ASP A 52 12.42 -28.07 -15.48
N ALA A 53 11.63 -27.43 -16.35
CA ALA A 53 11.12 -28.06 -17.56
C ALA A 53 12.24 -28.39 -18.56
N THR A 54 13.26 -27.53 -18.66
CA THR A 54 14.47 -27.79 -19.46
C THR A 54 15.27 -28.95 -18.88
N SER A 55 15.45 -29.00 -17.56
CA SER A 55 16.11 -30.12 -16.87
C SER A 55 15.37 -31.44 -17.09
N ALA A 56 14.04 -31.46 -16.95
CA ALA A 56 13.23 -32.66 -17.18
C ALA A 56 13.24 -33.13 -18.64
N ALA A 57 13.32 -32.19 -19.60
CA ALA A 57 13.35 -32.49 -21.02
C ALA A 57 14.75 -32.85 -21.56
N LEU A 58 15.81 -32.52 -20.83
CA LEU A 58 17.18 -32.83 -21.23
C LEU A 58 17.48 -34.31 -20.94
N GLN A 59 17.71 -35.08 -22.00
CA GLN A 59 18.00 -36.51 -21.88
C GLN A 59 19.34 -36.86 -22.50
N LYS A 60 20.02 -37.83 -21.88
CA LYS A 60 21.25 -38.41 -22.41
C LYS A 60 20.87 -39.61 -23.28
N GLN A 61 21.02 -39.49 -24.59
CA GLN A 61 20.76 -40.53 -25.58
C GLN A 61 22.07 -40.85 -26.30
N SER A 62 22.49 -42.11 -26.30
CA SER A 62 23.72 -42.58 -26.97
C SER A 62 24.98 -41.75 -26.65
N GLY A 63 25.14 -41.33 -25.38
CA GLY A 63 26.28 -40.54 -24.92
C GLY A 63 26.21 -39.04 -25.26
N ARG A 64 25.15 -38.57 -25.93
CA ARG A 64 24.92 -37.15 -26.23
C ARG A 64 23.71 -36.63 -25.48
N PHE A 65 23.77 -35.37 -25.07
CA PHE A 65 22.62 -34.68 -24.48
C PHE A 65 21.73 -34.12 -25.58
N VAL A 66 20.45 -34.49 -25.55
CA VAL A 66 19.43 -34.08 -26.51
C VAL A 66 18.30 -33.41 -25.74
N LEU A 67 17.91 -32.22 -26.20
CA LEU A 67 16.73 -31.50 -25.72
C LEU A 67 15.61 -31.71 -26.73
N ASN A 68 14.37 -31.83 -26.26
CA ASN A 68 13.23 -31.96 -27.17
C ASN A 68 13.02 -30.66 -28.00
N THR A 69 12.46 -30.80 -29.20
CA THR A 69 12.31 -29.68 -30.15
C THR A 69 11.38 -28.58 -29.61
N SER A 70 10.39 -28.96 -28.80
CA SER A 70 9.47 -27.99 -28.17
C SER A 70 10.21 -27.06 -27.22
N GLN A 71 11.04 -27.60 -26.32
CA GLN A 71 11.80 -26.77 -25.36
C GLN A 71 12.90 -25.97 -26.04
N GLU A 72 13.57 -26.54 -27.04
CA GLU A 72 14.54 -25.78 -27.82
C GLU A 72 13.90 -24.56 -28.52
N THR A 73 12.70 -24.74 -29.06
CA THR A 73 11.93 -23.64 -29.66
C THR A 73 11.53 -22.59 -28.63
N ASP A 74 11.11 -23.00 -27.45
CA ASP A 74 10.71 -22.08 -26.37
C ASP A 74 11.90 -21.27 -25.84
N LEU A 75 13.07 -21.90 -25.67
CA LEU A 75 14.31 -21.20 -25.30
C LEU A 75 14.72 -20.18 -26.38
N ARG A 76 14.63 -20.56 -27.66
CA ARG A 76 14.92 -19.64 -28.78
C ARG A 76 13.97 -18.44 -28.84
N LYS A 77 12.66 -18.67 -28.72
CA LYS A 77 11.65 -17.60 -28.72
C LYS A 77 11.85 -16.60 -27.58
N LYS A 78 12.28 -17.10 -26.41
CA LYS A 78 12.54 -16.27 -25.22
C LYS A 78 13.95 -15.68 -25.18
N HIS A 79 14.78 -15.90 -26.21
CA HIS A 79 16.19 -15.49 -26.27
C HIS A 79 17.01 -15.94 -25.05
N VAL A 80 16.75 -17.17 -24.59
CA VAL A 80 17.38 -17.79 -23.42
C VAL A 80 18.44 -18.77 -23.90
N TRP A 81 19.61 -18.71 -23.27
CA TRP A 81 20.65 -19.71 -23.44
C TRP A 81 20.60 -20.70 -22.28
N ALA A 82 21.06 -21.93 -22.52
CA ALA A 82 21.11 -22.93 -21.47
C ALA A 82 22.41 -23.72 -21.55
N MET A 83 22.85 -24.23 -20.40
CA MET A 83 23.99 -25.12 -20.28
C MET A 83 23.76 -26.17 -19.20
N LEU A 84 24.42 -27.32 -19.34
CA LEU A 84 24.52 -28.36 -18.31
C LEU A 84 25.96 -28.38 -17.80
N ILE A 85 26.12 -28.10 -16.52
CA ILE A 85 27.39 -28.23 -15.79
C ILE A 85 27.38 -29.58 -15.10
N ASP A 86 28.40 -30.41 -15.33
CA ASP A 86 28.54 -31.69 -14.63
C ASP A 86 29.04 -31.52 -13.19
N ASN A 87 29.13 -32.61 -12.43
CA ASN A 87 29.60 -32.59 -11.04
C ASN A 87 31.08 -32.19 -10.87
N THR A 88 31.86 -32.14 -11.97
CA THR A 88 33.25 -31.67 -11.95
C THR A 88 33.35 -30.16 -12.20
N GLY A 89 32.22 -29.50 -12.52
CA GLY A 89 32.18 -28.09 -12.85
C GLY A 89 32.37 -27.80 -14.34
N LYS A 90 32.39 -28.81 -15.21
CA LYS A 90 32.60 -28.64 -16.65
C LYS A 90 31.27 -28.55 -17.38
N VAL A 91 31.17 -27.64 -18.35
CA VAL A 91 30.02 -27.56 -19.25
C VAL A 91 30.07 -28.72 -20.25
N VAL A 92 29.12 -29.64 -20.13
CA VAL A 92 29.00 -30.86 -20.96
C VAL A 92 27.93 -30.75 -22.06
N TRP A 93 27.04 -29.77 -21.96
CA TRP A 93 26.06 -29.43 -22.99
C TRP A 93 25.71 -27.95 -22.93
N SER A 94 25.39 -27.35 -24.07
CA SER A 94 24.96 -25.96 -24.14
C SER A 94 24.14 -25.65 -25.40
N THR A 95 23.23 -24.69 -25.32
CA THR A 95 22.49 -24.12 -26.46
C THR A 95 22.45 -22.60 -26.38
N ASN A 96 22.66 -21.93 -27.53
CA ASN A 96 22.70 -20.47 -27.68
C ASN A 96 23.66 -19.74 -26.70
N LEU A 97 24.68 -20.43 -26.18
CA LEU A 97 25.57 -19.90 -25.16
C LEU A 97 26.45 -18.76 -25.70
N PRO A 98 26.44 -17.56 -25.10
CA PRO A 98 27.33 -16.48 -25.48
C PRO A 98 28.81 -16.86 -25.31
N GLY A 99 29.68 -16.39 -26.22
CA GLY A 99 31.12 -16.72 -26.20
C GLY A 99 31.87 -16.21 -24.96
N GLU A 100 31.31 -15.23 -24.25
CA GLU A 100 31.87 -14.67 -23.01
C GLU A 100 31.59 -15.52 -21.75
N ILE A 101 30.78 -16.59 -21.87
CA ILE A 101 30.45 -17.46 -20.73
C ILE A 101 31.53 -18.54 -20.55
N PRO A 102 32.13 -18.67 -19.34
CA PRO A 102 33.10 -19.71 -19.05
C PRO A 102 32.54 -21.13 -19.25
N LYS A 103 33.43 -22.08 -19.52
CA LYS A 103 33.08 -23.51 -19.69
C LYS A 103 33.50 -24.40 -18.52
N ASN A 104 34.19 -23.83 -17.52
CA ASN A 104 34.62 -24.51 -16.31
C ASN A 104 34.28 -23.63 -15.11
N TYR A 105 33.79 -24.25 -14.05
CA TYR A 105 33.31 -23.60 -12.84
C TYR A 105 33.84 -24.32 -11.61
N THR A 106 34.27 -23.56 -10.62
CA THR A 106 34.49 -24.07 -9.27
C THR A 106 33.16 -24.18 -8.52
N ILE A 107 33.15 -24.91 -7.41
CA ILE A 107 31.97 -24.98 -6.52
C ILE A 107 31.57 -23.57 -6.04
N SER A 108 32.56 -22.70 -5.79
CA SER A 108 32.34 -21.30 -5.42
C SER A 108 31.62 -20.52 -6.52
N ASP A 109 32.05 -20.69 -7.79
CA ASP A 109 31.40 -20.04 -8.93
C ASP A 109 29.95 -20.51 -9.10
N ILE A 110 29.68 -21.79 -8.83
CA ILE A 110 28.32 -22.35 -8.84
C ILE A 110 27.45 -21.72 -7.73
N ALA A 111 28.01 -21.54 -6.53
CA ALA A 111 27.31 -20.88 -5.43
C ALA A 111 27.06 -19.39 -5.70
N GLU A 112 27.97 -18.74 -6.42
CA GLU A 112 27.82 -17.35 -6.86
C GLU A 112 26.74 -17.24 -7.94
N LEU A 113 26.88 -17.96 -9.07
CA LEU A 113 25.93 -17.90 -10.19
C LEU A 113 24.51 -18.32 -9.78
N SER A 114 24.33 -19.11 -8.71
CA SER A 114 23.01 -19.47 -8.21
C SER A 114 22.30 -18.28 -7.54
N ARG A 115 23.06 -17.36 -6.93
CA ARG A 115 22.56 -16.22 -6.14
C ARG A 115 22.64 -14.90 -6.90
N THR A 116 23.63 -14.74 -7.76
CA THR A 116 23.96 -13.50 -8.46
C THR A 116 23.98 -13.73 -9.97
N TYR A 117 24.46 -12.74 -10.72
CA TYR A 117 24.53 -12.77 -12.18
C TYR A 117 25.81 -13.47 -12.64
N LEU A 118 25.72 -14.22 -13.72
CA LEU A 118 26.90 -14.72 -14.43
C LEU A 118 27.27 -13.74 -15.53
N ASN A 119 28.35 -12.98 -15.37
CA ASN A 119 28.79 -11.96 -16.33
C ASN A 119 27.67 -10.95 -16.74
N GLY A 120 26.86 -10.55 -15.75
CA GLY A 120 25.71 -9.65 -15.94
C GLY A 120 24.43 -10.32 -16.48
N TYR A 121 24.46 -11.62 -16.78
CA TYR A 121 23.26 -12.37 -17.16
C TYR A 121 22.54 -12.95 -15.94
N PRO A 122 21.22 -12.73 -15.81
CA PRO A 122 20.44 -13.38 -14.78
C PRO A 122 20.29 -14.86 -15.10
N THR A 123 20.82 -15.70 -14.20
CA THR A 123 20.84 -17.16 -14.35
C THR A 123 19.83 -17.85 -13.46
N PHE A 124 19.24 -18.94 -13.93
CA PHE A 124 18.26 -19.73 -13.20
C PHE A 124 18.67 -21.19 -13.27
N THR A 125 18.74 -21.84 -12.12
CA THR A 125 19.36 -23.16 -11.98
C THR A 125 18.33 -24.22 -11.61
N SER A 126 18.43 -25.40 -12.20
CA SER A 126 17.61 -26.57 -11.85
C SER A 126 18.48 -27.83 -11.73
N PRO A 127 18.29 -28.66 -10.70
CA PRO A 127 19.03 -29.90 -10.53
C PRO A 127 18.75 -30.86 -11.69
N HIS A 128 19.78 -31.55 -12.15
CA HIS A 128 19.68 -32.59 -13.18
C HIS A 128 20.46 -33.83 -12.73
N LYS A 129 20.07 -35.02 -13.18
CA LYS A 129 20.72 -36.30 -12.80
C LYS A 129 22.22 -36.35 -13.07
N GLU A 130 22.70 -35.57 -14.03
CA GLU A 130 24.11 -35.52 -14.46
C GLU A 130 24.82 -34.22 -14.01
N GLY A 131 24.18 -33.40 -13.16
CA GLY A 131 24.75 -32.17 -12.63
C GLY A 131 23.72 -31.05 -12.45
N LEU A 132 23.97 -29.88 -13.04
CA LEU A 132 23.18 -28.67 -12.87
C LEU A 132 22.83 -28.05 -14.22
N VAL A 133 21.55 -27.90 -14.52
CA VAL A 133 21.08 -27.11 -15.66
C VAL A 133 21.04 -25.64 -15.25
N VAL A 134 21.64 -24.79 -16.08
CA VAL A 134 21.67 -23.34 -15.90
C VAL A 134 21.09 -22.69 -17.14
N LEU A 135 20.04 -21.89 -16.96
CA LEU A 135 19.48 -21.03 -17.99
C LEU A 135 19.98 -19.61 -17.75
N GLY A 136 20.32 -18.88 -18.80
CA GLY A 136 20.62 -17.46 -18.71
C GLY A 136 19.80 -16.64 -19.67
N TYR A 137 19.26 -15.54 -19.14
CA TYR A 137 18.45 -14.58 -19.88
C TYR A 137 19.27 -13.36 -20.24
N GLN A 138 18.77 -12.52 -21.14
CA GLN A 138 19.45 -11.30 -21.56
C GLN A 138 19.79 -10.36 -20.39
N LYS A 139 20.86 -9.57 -20.55
CA LYS A 139 21.27 -8.58 -19.54
C LYS A 139 20.11 -7.60 -19.27
N ASN A 140 19.97 -7.17 -18.02
CA ASN A 140 18.89 -6.27 -17.57
C ASN A 140 17.46 -6.80 -17.71
N SER A 141 17.24 -8.09 -18.01
CA SER A 141 15.88 -8.64 -18.14
C SER A 141 15.26 -9.06 -16.80
N TYR A 142 16.09 -9.41 -15.82
CA TYR A 142 15.63 -9.81 -14.48
C TYR A 142 16.50 -9.22 -13.38
N LEU A 143 15.85 -8.80 -12.30
CA LEU A 143 16.51 -8.54 -11.02
C LEU A 143 16.64 -9.87 -10.26
N LYS A 144 17.86 -10.38 -10.07
CA LYS A 144 18.09 -11.54 -9.21
C LYS A 144 18.03 -11.09 -7.77
N VAL A 145 16.84 -11.19 -7.20
CA VAL A 145 16.68 -11.12 -5.76
C VAL A 145 16.89 -12.54 -5.24
N PRO A 146 17.88 -12.79 -4.36
CA PRO A 146 18.06 -14.10 -3.73
C PRO A 146 16.70 -14.55 -3.18
N ARG A 147 16.39 -15.85 -3.28
CA ARG A 147 15.08 -16.48 -2.95
C ARG A 147 14.49 -16.11 -1.57
N ASN A 148 15.22 -15.34 -0.77
CA ASN A 148 14.75 -14.68 0.42
C ASN A 148 14.57 -13.16 0.19
N ASN A 149 13.54 -12.73 -0.57
CA ASN A 149 12.70 -11.54 -0.32
C ASN A 149 12.32 -10.77 -1.60
N LEU A 150 11.03 -10.84 -1.97
CA LEU A 150 10.29 -9.89 -2.84
C LEU A 150 10.29 -10.16 -4.36
N ASN A 151 9.08 -10.38 -4.88
CA ASN A 151 8.74 -10.56 -6.30
C ASN A 151 9.00 -9.25 -7.10
N ASN A 152 9.55 -9.33 -8.32
CA ASN A 152 9.75 -8.15 -9.18
C ASN A 152 8.43 -7.39 -9.47
N THR A 153 7.31 -8.11 -9.55
CA THR A 153 5.96 -7.53 -9.69
C THR A 153 5.54 -6.70 -8.47
N PHE A 154 6.07 -7.01 -7.27
CA PHE A 154 5.84 -6.23 -6.06
C PHE A 154 6.54 -4.86 -6.17
N LEU A 155 7.80 -4.85 -6.61
CA LEU A 155 8.57 -3.61 -6.71
C LEU A 155 8.07 -2.70 -7.84
N ALA A 156 7.71 -3.27 -8.99
CA ALA A 156 7.20 -2.51 -10.13
C ALA A 156 5.83 -1.85 -9.86
N ASN A 157 4.95 -2.51 -9.10
CA ASN A 157 3.61 -1.99 -8.80
C ASN A 157 3.56 -1.15 -7.50
N MET A 158 4.64 -1.12 -6.73
CA MET A 158 4.71 -0.37 -5.48
C MET A 158 4.43 1.14 -5.65
N PRO A 159 4.97 1.86 -6.65
CA PRO A 159 4.68 3.28 -6.83
C PRO A 159 3.20 3.56 -7.13
N ALA A 160 2.57 2.73 -7.96
CA ALA A 160 1.15 2.86 -8.28
C ALA A 160 0.28 2.56 -7.05
N PHE A 161 0.63 1.55 -6.25
CA PHE A 161 -0.05 1.22 -5.02
C PHE A 161 0.03 2.35 -3.97
N LEU A 162 1.20 2.96 -3.80
CA LEU A 162 1.37 4.13 -2.93
C LEU A 162 0.52 5.32 -3.39
N LEU A 163 0.41 5.53 -4.70
CA LEU A 163 -0.42 6.59 -5.26
C LEU A 163 -1.91 6.33 -5.00
N ILE A 164 -2.37 5.09 -5.10
CA ILE A 164 -3.76 4.70 -4.76
C ILE A 164 -4.04 4.95 -3.29
N ILE A 165 -3.15 4.52 -2.38
CA ILE A 165 -3.27 4.80 -0.94
C ILE A 165 -3.39 6.30 -0.71
N PHE A 166 -2.51 7.09 -1.31
CA PHE A 166 -2.52 8.55 -1.16
C PHE A 166 -3.85 9.17 -1.61
N LEU A 167 -4.40 8.71 -2.74
CA LEU A 167 -5.70 9.17 -3.23
C LEU A 167 -6.85 8.75 -2.30
N CYS A 168 -6.82 7.52 -1.77
CA CYS A 168 -7.81 7.05 -0.80
C CYS A 168 -7.76 7.85 0.50
N ASP A 169 -6.57 8.15 1.01
CA ASP A 169 -6.39 8.97 2.22
C ASP A 169 -6.84 10.41 1.97
N ALA A 170 -6.49 11.01 0.82
CA ALA A 170 -6.95 12.34 0.43
C ALA A 170 -8.50 12.40 0.33
N PHE A 171 -9.11 11.37 -0.25
CA PHE A 171 -10.56 11.25 -0.32
C PHE A 171 -11.19 11.10 1.08
N LEU A 172 -10.58 10.32 1.96
CA LEU A 172 -11.04 10.17 3.34
C LEU A 172 -10.96 11.50 4.11
N PHE A 173 -9.87 12.24 3.99
CA PHE A 173 -9.73 13.58 4.57
C PHE A 173 -10.78 14.55 4.02
N PHE A 174 -11.07 14.49 2.72
CA PHE A 174 -12.12 15.27 2.11
C PHE A 174 -13.50 14.94 2.69
N LEU A 175 -13.80 13.66 2.91
CA LEU A 175 -15.04 13.22 3.53
C LEU A 175 -15.16 13.71 4.98
N ILE A 176 -14.09 13.56 5.77
CA ILE A 176 -14.01 14.07 7.14
C ILE A 176 -14.23 15.58 7.15
N TYR A 177 -13.58 16.33 6.24
CA TYR A 177 -13.75 17.77 6.11
C TYR A 177 -15.21 18.15 5.85
N ILE A 178 -15.91 17.48 4.93
CA ILE A 178 -17.33 17.74 4.68
C ILE A 178 -18.17 17.48 5.94
N VAL A 179 -17.96 16.36 6.63
CA VAL A 179 -18.72 16.01 7.84
C VAL A 179 -18.47 17.04 8.95
N VAL A 180 -17.21 17.40 9.20
CA VAL A 180 -16.84 18.41 10.18
C VAL A 180 -17.42 19.77 9.81
N LYS A 181 -17.29 20.20 8.55
CA LYS A 181 -17.84 21.46 8.05
C LYS A 181 -19.36 21.53 8.21
N LYS A 182 -20.09 20.47 7.80
CA LYS A 182 -21.56 20.40 7.97
C LYS A 182 -21.95 20.48 9.44
N ARG A 183 -21.28 19.73 10.32
CA ARG A 183 -21.54 19.74 11.77
C ARG A 183 -21.25 21.12 12.37
N LEU A 184 -20.17 21.78 11.95
CA LEU A 184 -19.78 23.10 12.42
C LEU A 184 -20.78 24.16 11.97
N LEU A 185 -21.18 24.16 10.68
CA LEU A 185 -22.19 25.08 10.14
C LEU A 185 -23.52 24.94 10.87
N PHE A 186 -24.02 23.71 11.03
CA PHE A 186 -25.30 23.46 11.71
C PHE A 186 -25.30 23.88 13.18
N THR A 187 -24.13 23.91 13.84
CA THR A 187 -24.02 24.33 15.24
C THR A 187 -23.80 25.85 15.38
N THR A 188 -23.17 26.50 14.40
CA THR A 188 -22.81 27.93 14.46
C THR A 188 -23.90 28.85 13.92
N GLU A 189 -24.65 28.42 12.90
CA GLU A 189 -25.73 29.22 12.32
C GLU A 189 -26.84 29.61 13.33
N PRO A 190 -27.31 28.70 14.22
CA PRO A 190 -28.28 29.04 15.25
C PRO A 190 -27.70 29.98 16.32
N LEU A 191 -26.40 29.89 16.61
CA LEU A 191 -25.73 30.77 17.58
C LEU A 191 -25.64 32.21 17.05
N ILE A 192 -25.32 32.39 15.77
CA ILE A 192 -25.29 33.71 15.12
C ILE A 192 -26.70 34.30 15.07
N LYS A 193 -27.69 33.52 14.60
CA LYS A 193 -29.10 33.96 14.57
C LYS A 193 -29.66 34.27 15.96
N GLY A 194 -29.30 33.47 16.97
CA GLY A 194 -29.70 33.71 18.35
C GLY A 194 -29.10 34.99 18.93
N LEU A 195 -27.83 35.30 18.62
CA LEU A 195 -27.21 36.55 19.04
C LEU A 195 -27.86 37.77 18.38
N GLU A 196 -28.15 37.71 17.07
CA GLU A 196 -28.85 38.78 16.36
C GLU A 196 -30.29 38.98 16.84
N ALA A 197 -31.01 37.91 17.20
CA ALA A 197 -32.37 38.00 17.70
C ALA A 197 -32.43 38.56 19.13
N VAL A 198 -31.43 38.26 19.98
CA VAL A 198 -31.26 38.92 21.29
C VAL A 198 -31.01 40.43 21.14
N GLN A 199 -30.20 40.85 20.16
CA GLN A 199 -30.02 42.27 19.86
C GLN A 199 -31.30 42.95 19.37
N ARG A 200 -32.19 42.23 18.70
CA ARG A 200 -33.51 42.72 18.25
C ARG A 200 -34.60 42.67 19.34
N GLY A 201 -34.29 42.16 20.53
CA GLY A 201 -35.24 42.06 21.64
C GLY A 201 -36.25 40.91 21.51
N GLU A 202 -36.00 39.96 20.63
CA GLU A 202 -36.89 38.82 20.39
C GLU A 202 -36.62 37.68 21.40
N PRO A 203 -37.64 36.89 21.76
CA PRO A 203 -37.46 35.75 22.64
C PRO A 203 -36.70 34.63 21.93
N VAL A 204 -35.51 34.29 22.45
CA VAL A 204 -34.63 33.24 21.93
C VAL A 204 -34.38 32.19 22.99
N HIS A 205 -34.51 30.93 22.61
CA HIS A 205 -34.04 29.79 23.40
C HIS A 205 -33.29 28.81 22.48
N LEU A 206 -31.98 28.70 22.70
CA LEU A 206 -31.10 27.78 21.98
C LEU A 206 -30.94 26.48 22.77
N GLU A 207 -30.92 25.34 22.07
CA GLU A 207 -30.64 24.05 22.71
C GLU A 207 -29.18 24.00 23.24
N GLU A 208 -29.00 23.76 24.54
CA GLU A 208 -27.70 23.68 25.20
C GLU A 208 -27.01 22.32 25.01
N LYS A 209 -26.93 21.83 23.76
CA LYS A 209 -26.35 20.53 23.43
C LYS A 209 -25.05 20.67 22.64
N GLY A 210 -24.15 19.71 22.84
CA GLY A 210 -22.92 19.60 22.07
C GLY A 210 -21.76 20.51 22.53
N PRO A 211 -20.72 20.68 21.70
CA PRO A 211 -19.45 21.31 22.09
C PRO A 211 -19.54 22.81 22.38
N LEU A 212 -20.58 23.49 21.89
CA LEU A 212 -20.82 24.94 22.10
C LEU A 212 -21.95 25.22 23.12
N SER A 213 -22.37 24.23 23.90
CA SER A 213 -23.47 24.38 24.87
C SER A 213 -23.28 25.52 25.88
N GLN A 214 -22.04 25.82 26.27
CA GLN A 214 -21.74 26.95 27.16
C GLN A 214 -22.01 28.30 26.52
N VAL A 215 -21.76 28.42 25.21
CA VAL A 215 -22.03 29.65 24.45
C VAL A 215 -23.54 29.81 24.28
N ALA A 216 -24.25 28.73 23.96
CA ALA A 216 -25.71 28.71 23.89
C ALA A 216 -26.36 29.10 25.24
N ALA A 217 -25.88 28.54 26.36
CA ALA A 217 -26.37 28.86 27.70
C ALA A 217 -26.14 30.33 28.07
N SER A 218 -24.97 30.88 27.69
CA SER A 218 -24.65 32.29 27.93
C SER A 218 -25.58 33.22 27.13
N ILE A 219 -25.86 32.89 25.87
CA ILE A 219 -26.82 33.64 25.03
C ILE A 219 -28.24 33.54 25.60
N ASN A 220 -28.68 32.37 26.05
CA ASN A 220 -29.98 32.18 26.70
C ASN A 220 -30.11 33.02 27.98
N GLN A 221 -29.06 33.11 28.80
CA GLN A 221 -29.05 33.94 30.00
C GLN A 221 -29.15 35.43 29.67
N ILE A 222 -28.43 35.90 28.65
CA ILE A 222 -28.51 37.29 28.18
C ILE A 222 -29.92 37.58 27.64
N ALA A 223 -30.49 36.66 26.84
CA ALA A 223 -31.85 36.79 26.32
C ALA A 223 -32.89 36.91 27.45
N LYS A 224 -32.76 36.07 28.48
CA LYS A 224 -33.65 36.08 29.66
C LYS A 224 -33.51 37.37 30.47
N ALA A 225 -32.29 37.82 30.73
CA ALA A 225 -32.04 39.08 31.43
C ALA A 225 -32.58 40.29 30.65
N ALA A 226 -32.43 40.30 29.32
CA ALA A 226 -32.96 41.34 28.44
C ALA A 226 -34.49 41.34 28.37
N GLN A 227 -35.16 40.21 28.58
CA GLN A 227 -36.63 40.10 28.69
C GLN A 227 -37.17 40.39 30.08
N GLU A 228 -36.35 40.31 31.12
CA GLU A 228 -36.72 40.67 32.50
C GLU A 228 -36.55 42.18 32.76
N GLN A 229 -35.62 42.85 32.08
CA GLN A 229 -35.42 44.31 32.15
C GLN A 229 -36.56 45.22 31.58
N PRO A 230 -37.40 44.85 30.59
CA PRO A 230 -38.49 45.69 30.09
C PRO A 230 -39.58 45.92 31.14
N LYS A 231 -39.67 45.06 32.17
CA LYS A 231 -40.69 45.19 33.23
C LYS A 231 -40.37 46.28 34.25
N LYS A 232 -39.11 46.74 34.36
CA LYS A 232 -38.73 47.76 35.35
C LYS A 232 -38.90 49.20 34.85
N HIS A 233 -38.88 49.45 33.54
CA HIS A 233 -39.06 50.81 33.02
C HIS A 233 -40.52 51.24 32.82
N THR A 234 -41.47 50.30 32.73
CA THR A 234 -42.90 50.64 32.55
C THR A 234 -43.62 50.95 33.88
N GLN A 235 -43.09 50.54 35.04
CA GLN A 235 -43.70 50.82 36.35
C GLN A 235 -43.35 52.19 36.95
N GLN A 236 -42.45 52.97 36.35
CA GLN A 236 -42.15 54.35 36.82
C GLN A 236 -42.88 55.46 36.05
N LYS A 237 -43.69 55.15 35.04
CA LYS A 237 -44.50 56.15 34.29
C LYS A 237 -46.00 56.10 34.58
N GLY A 238 -46.43 55.38 35.61
CA GLY A 238 -47.85 55.21 35.93
C GLY A 238 -48.09 55.14 37.44
N LYS A 239 -47.89 56.25 38.15
CA LYS A 239 -48.63 56.53 39.39
C LYS A 239 -49.04 58.01 39.35
N PRO A 240 -50.33 58.31 39.58
CA PRO A 240 -50.93 59.63 39.41
C PRO A 240 -50.35 60.68 40.36
#